data_AF-A0A2E3KE85-F1
#
_entry.id   AF-A0A2E3KE85-F1
#
_cell.length_a   1.000
_cell.length_b   1.000
_cell.length_c   1.000
_cell.angle_alpha   90.00
_cell.angle_beta   90.00
_cell.angle_gamma   90.00
#
_symmetry.space_group_name_H-M   'P 1'
#
loop_
_entity.id
_entity.type
_entity.pdbx_description
1 polymer ?
#
loop_
_entity_poly.entity_id
_entity_poly.type
_entity_poly.pdbx_seq_one_letter_code
_entity_poly.pdbx_strand_id
1 'polypeptide(L)' 'MNTRPYRDIIAKKTRQIMVGSVPVGGDAPISVQTMTNTLTTDAKSTIAQIQECAAAGADLI' A
#
# COMPACT_ATOMS: atom_id res chain seq x y z
N MET A 1 -27.15 3.57 14.32
CA MET A 1 -25.94 3.33 15.13
C MET A 1 -25.89 1.83 15.41
N ASN A 2 -24.82 1.14 15.02
CA ASN A 2 -24.76 -0.33 15.06
C ASN A 2 -24.84 -0.83 16.51
N THR A 3 -25.51 -1.95 16.77
CA THR A 3 -25.71 -2.49 18.13
C THR A 3 -24.43 -3.06 18.74
N ARG A 4 -23.36 -3.18 17.95
CA ARG A 4 -22.06 -3.75 18.33
C ARG A 4 -20.93 -2.85 17.83
N PRO A 5 -20.57 -1.78 18.58
CA PRO A 5 -19.64 -0.75 18.11
C PRO A 5 -18.23 -1.27 17.79
N TYR A 6 -17.82 -2.42 18.33
CA TYR A 6 -16.53 -3.06 18.02
C TYR A 6 -16.47 -3.69 16.62
N ARG A 7 -17.59 -3.81 15.91
CA ARG A 7 -17.63 -4.31 14.52
C ARG A 7 -17.36 -3.23 13.50
N ASP A 8 -17.54 -1.97 13.88
CA ASP A 8 -17.33 -0.82 13.01
C ASP A 8 -15.86 -0.41 13.15
N ILE A 9 -15.02 -0.83 12.20
CA ILE A 9 -13.62 -0.40 12.15
C ILE A 9 -13.57 0.98 11.52
N ILE A 10 -13.31 2.00 12.34
CA ILE A 10 -13.16 3.37 11.89
C ILE A 10 -11.66 3.68 11.79
N ALA A 11 -11.20 4.07 10.61
CA ALA A 11 -9.82 4.49 10.40
C ALA A 11 -9.48 5.69 11.30
N LYS A 12 -8.26 5.70 11.86
CA LYS A 12 -7.79 6.83 12.68
C LYS A 12 -7.66 8.07 11.79
N LYS A 13 -8.19 9.21 12.26
CA LYS A 13 -7.95 10.51 11.62
C LYS A 13 -6.46 10.81 11.59
N THR A 14 -5.92 10.96 10.38
CA THR A 14 -4.51 11.19 10.11
C THR A 14 -4.36 12.24 9.01
N ARG A 15 -3.19 12.86 8.92
CA ARG A 15 -2.85 13.75 7.80
C ARG A 15 -2.71 12.91 6.53
N GLN A 16 -3.33 13.34 5.43
CA GLN A 16 -3.08 12.75 4.12
C GLN A 16 -1.75 13.25 3.55
N ILE A 17 -0.98 12.33 2.95
CA ILE A 17 0.25 12.60 2.20
C ILE A 17 0.19 11.98 0.82
N MET A 18 1.07 12.41 -0.09
CA MET A 18 1.25 11.81 -1.40
C MET A 18 2.59 11.08 -1.46
N VAL A 19 2.57 9.80 -1.84
CA VAL A 19 3.75 8.99 -2.16
C VAL A 19 3.76 8.80 -3.67
N GLY A 20 4.53 9.61 -4.39
CA GLY A 20 4.36 9.75 -5.84
C GLY A 20 2.93 10.22 -6.17
N SER A 21 2.17 9.40 -6.90
CA SER A 21 0.76 9.63 -7.22
C SER A 21 -0.23 8.95 -6.26
N VAL A 22 0.23 8.19 -5.27
CA VAL A 22 -0.63 7.42 -4.34
C VAL A 22 -0.92 8.24 -3.07
N PRO A 23 -2.20 8.54 -2.76
CA PRO A 23 -2.56 9.20 -1.50
C PRO A 23 -2.54 8.20 -0.34
N VAL A 24 -1.96 8.59 0.80
CA VAL A 24 -1.86 7.76 2.02
C VAL A 24 -2.36 8.52 3.23
N GLY A 25 -3.26 7.91 4.00
CA GLY A 25 -3.87 8.49 5.21
C GLY A 25 -5.05 9.42 4.92
N GLY A 26 -5.61 10.02 5.98
CA GLY A 26 -6.84 10.81 5.88
C GLY A 26 -8.03 9.95 5.47
N ASP A 27 -8.73 10.38 4.41
CA ASP A 27 -9.89 9.67 3.85
C ASP A 27 -9.53 8.81 2.62
N ALA A 28 -8.23 8.66 2.31
CA ALA A 28 -7.77 7.82 1.22
C ALA A 28 -7.98 6.32 1.53
N PRO A 29 -8.21 5.47 0.50
CA PRO A 29 -8.19 4.02 0.67
C PRO A 29 -6.88 3.52 1.29
N ILE A 30 -6.93 2.37 1.97
CA ILE A 30 -5.72 1.73 2.51
C ILE A 30 -4.92 1.16 1.32
N SER A 31 -3.75 1.75 1.05
CA SER A 31 -2.83 1.28 0.02
C SER A 31 -2.15 -0.03 0.41
N VAL A 32 -1.99 -0.94 -0.54
CA VAL A 32 -1.24 -2.19 -0.39
C VAL A 32 0.22 -1.95 -0.77
N GLN A 33 1.13 -2.19 0.17
CA GLN A 33 2.58 -2.10 -0.05
C GLN A 33 3.25 -3.47 0.13
N THR A 34 4.26 -3.75 -0.69
CA THR A 34 5.17 -4.89 -0.53
C THR A 34 6.64 -4.43 -0.61
N MET A 35 7.58 -5.38 -0.61
CA MET A 35 9.01 -5.14 -0.73
C MET A 35 9.65 -6.23 -1.58
N THR A 36 10.60 -5.88 -2.44
CA THR A 36 11.40 -6.84 -3.20
C THR A 36 12.33 -7.65 -2.29
N ASN A 37 12.54 -8.92 -2.60
CA ASN A 37 13.51 -9.79 -1.90
C ASN A 37 14.72 -10.17 -2.75
N THR A 38 14.81 -9.62 -3.97
CA THR A 38 15.99 -9.75 -4.84
C THR A 38 17.15 -8.92 -4.31
N LEU A 39 18.38 -9.26 -4.72
CA LEU A 39 19.53 -8.41 -4.45
C LEU A 39 19.37 -7.11 -5.24
N THR A 40 19.28 -5.96 -4.57
CA THR A 40 19.00 -4.67 -5.21
C THR A 40 20.03 -4.28 -6.28
N THR A 41 21.27 -4.75 -6.17
CA THR A 41 22.31 -4.53 -7.19
C THR A 41 22.07 -5.32 -8.48
N ASP A 42 21.25 -6.38 -8.43
CA ASP A 42 20.69 -7.02 -9.62
C ASP A 42 19.42 -6.27 -10.07
N ALA A 43 19.65 -5.25 -10.90
CA ALA A 43 18.58 -4.41 -11.42
C ALA A 43 17.56 -5.21 -12.24
N LYS A 44 17.99 -6.23 -12.98
CA LYS A 44 17.09 -6.98 -13.87
C LYS A 44 16.10 -7.83 -13.07
N SER A 45 16.61 -8.56 -12.09
CA SER A 45 15.80 -9.38 -11.20
C SER A 45 14.82 -8.52 -10.38
N THR A 46 15.31 -7.39 -9.87
CA THR A 46 14.49 -6.46 -9.07
C THR A 46 13.37 -5.83 -9.90
N ILE A 47 13.64 -5.41 -11.14
CA ILE A 47 12.61 -4.84 -12.02
C ILE A 47 11.55 -5.90 -12.38
N ALA A 48 11.96 -7.14 -12.65
CA ALA A 48 11.01 -8.22 -12.93
C ALA A 48 10.06 -8.44 -11.74
N GLN A 49 10.60 -8.51 -10.53
CA GLN A 49 9.79 -8.66 -9.32
C GLN A 49 8.85 -7.47 -9.07
N ILE A 50 9.31 -6.23 -9.31
CA ILE A 50 8.45 -5.04 -9.19
C ILE A 50 7.24 -5.14 -10.13
N GLN A 51 7.46 -5.59 -11.39
CA GLN A 51 6.37 -5.76 -12.36
C GLN A 51 5.38 -6.84 -11.93
N GLU A 52 5.86 -7.95 -11.37
CA GLU A 52 5.02 -9.02 -10.83
C GLU A 52 4.17 -8.53 -9.64
N CYS A 53 4.77 -7.80 -8.70
CA CYS A 53 4.06 -7.21 -7.56
C CYS A 53 3.00 -6.19 -8.01
N ALA A 54 3.33 -5.34 -8.97
CA ALA A 54 2.36 -4.39 -9.53
C ALA A 54 1.20 -5.12 -10.22
N ALA A 55 1.48 -6.18 -10.99
CA ALA A 55 0.45 -7.01 -11.63
C ALA A 55 -0.44 -7.75 -10.61
N ALA A 56 0.10 -8.08 -9.43
CA ALA A 56 -0.65 -8.66 -8.31
C ALA A 56 -1.51 -7.64 -7.54
N GLY A 57 -1.40 -6.34 -7.87
CA GLY A 57 -2.21 -5.28 -7.26
C GLY A 57 -1.55 -4.55 -6.08
N ALA A 58 -0.22 -4.60 -5.97
CA ALA A 58 0.50 -3.71 -5.05
C ALA A 58 0.44 -2.25 -5.55
N ASP A 59 0.05 -1.31 -4.70
CA ASP A 59 0.05 0.12 -4.98
C ASP A 59 1.46 0.72 -4.85
N LEU A 60 2.28 0.14 -3.96
CA LEU A 60 3.63 0.56 -3.63
C LEU A 60 4.55 -0.67 -3.49
N ILE A 61 5.79 -0.56 -3.98
CA ILE A 61 6.84 -1.59 -3.89
C ILE A 61 8.09 -1.00 -3.28
#